data_AF-A0A969CQH5-F1
#
_entry.id   AF-A0A969CQH5-F1
#
_cell.length_a   1.000
_cell.length_b   1.000
_cell.length_c   1.000
_cell.angle_alpha   90.00
_cell.angle_beta   90.00
_cell.angle_gamma   90.00
#
_symmetry.space_group_name_H-M   'P 1'
#
loop_
_entity.id
_entity.type
_entity.pdbx_description
1 polymer ?
#
loop_
_entity_poly.entity_id
_entity_poly.type
_entity_poly.pdbx_seq_one_letter_code
_entity_poly.pdbx_strand_id
1 'polypeptide(L)'
;MPPDPAGHLEQSSYPSLTDLLTFRSKATLLQLREGIVNRWVNPVQKHPKTSDLIDRPVIAESITPLWSSQDILEDRFVLGKIQNLRVALQQIHGIEIPKNGIFSFWKQIGQPTQHRGYVTGREIRQGCLIPSIGGGLCQLSNALYSLALNTETEIIERHAHTQIIPGSLAESGQDATVFWNYVDLRFKVREALRIEAFLTSDALVVRFKGQKIETVPQAITEPQQVVSFTDPIHQCDTCNVTACIRHIPLTDLLQSLERTAYLVDEYWPEFDRYIQTHRTNRDLLALPLQGQRWRKSNYAWNSNGFQQIQTATIMTLRRSLTSRKIATQGKSRQKQLLKNDQKLSEIYAARLTYDVNHIVVMQHLLPFLWREGHLGGRSFDVLMTRLPLSVLQERLDRAHCNHPQSSTLGDFRTNPELLEAEWQALQSAQRLITPHTEIAKLFPKKTILLDWSLPNIEASSERGNVILFPASTLGRKGAYELREVAKELDLQLKLLGTELEGENFWAGVKVSRAQLNALSDVGLVVLPAYVEHNPRLLLQAIAYQIPVIASTACGLEQVPGVTSIPTGDISQLKQAIQSFMGIIL
;
A
#
# COMPACT_ATOMS: atom_id res chain seq x y z
N MET A 1 11.76 60.16 18.34
CA MET A 1 11.96 59.20 19.44
C MET A 1 12.49 57.91 18.83
N PRO A 2 13.54 57.29 19.38
CA PRO A 2 14.03 56.00 18.92
C PRO A 2 13.00 54.90 19.26
N PRO A 3 13.00 53.75 18.56
CA PRO A 3 12.17 52.61 18.91
C PRO A 3 12.68 51.98 20.22
N ASP A 4 11.74 51.62 21.09
CA ASP A 4 11.98 50.92 22.35
C ASP A 4 12.56 49.50 22.07
N PRO A 5 13.73 49.13 22.62
CA PRO A 5 14.39 47.85 22.34
C PRO A 5 13.85 46.67 23.18
N ALA A 6 12.79 46.86 23.96
CA ALA A 6 12.11 45.78 24.68
C ALA A 6 10.65 45.72 24.26
N GLY A 7 10.36 44.95 23.20
CA GLY A 7 9.00 44.69 22.71
C GLY A 7 8.14 43.92 23.72
N HIS A 8 7.71 44.58 24.79
CA HIS A 8 6.62 44.13 25.63
C HIS A 8 5.32 44.37 24.86
N LEU A 9 4.82 43.33 24.18
CA LEU A 9 3.43 43.27 23.76
C LEU A 9 2.54 43.43 25.00
N GLU A 10 1.75 44.51 25.05
CA GLU A 10 0.79 44.78 26.12
C GLU A 10 -0.08 43.53 26.41
N GLN A 11 -0.29 43.25 27.70
CA GLN A 11 -1.13 42.14 28.18
C GLN A 11 -2.59 42.18 27.70
N SER A 12 -3.01 43.26 27.02
CA SER A 12 -4.36 43.49 26.49
C SER A 12 -4.69 42.71 25.21
N SER A 13 -3.72 41.97 24.64
CA SER A 13 -3.83 41.32 23.32
C SER A 13 -4.00 39.79 23.37
N TYR A 14 -4.18 39.21 24.55
CA TYR A 14 -4.29 37.74 24.71
C TYR A 14 -5.74 37.26 24.78
N PRO A 15 -6.09 36.15 24.10
CA PRO A 15 -7.45 35.61 24.14
C PRO A 15 -7.82 35.18 25.57
N SER A 16 -8.81 35.86 26.13
CA SER A 16 -9.35 35.61 27.47
C SER A 16 -10.41 34.49 27.46
N LEU A 17 -10.78 33.98 28.64
CA LEU A 17 -11.92 33.05 28.77
C LEU A 17 -13.22 33.68 28.27
N THR A 18 -13.38 35.00 28.41
CA THR A 18 -14.52 35.75 27.88
C THR A 18 -14.52 35.80 26.35
N ASP A 19 -13.36 35.91 25.70
CA ASP A 19 -13.24 35.81 24.24
C ASP A 19 -13.59 34.41 23.73
N LEU A 20 -13.21 33.38 24.49
CA LEU A 20 -13.59 31.99 24.17
C LEU A 20 -15.10 31.79 24.26
N LEU A 21 -15.75 32.32 25.30
CA LEU A 21 -17.19 32.23 25.49
C LEU A 21 -17.97 33.00 24.42
N THR A 22 -17.57 34.23 24.11
CA THR A 22 -18.20 35.02 23.04
C THR A 22 -18.03 34.37 21.67
N PHE A 23 -16.85 33.81 21.37
CA PHE A 23 -16.63 33.01 20.16
C PHE A 23 -17.58 31.79 20.12
N ARG A 24 -17.68 31.02 21.22
CA ARG A 24 -18.56 29.85 21.29
C ARG A 24 -20.02 30.23 21.04
N SER A 25 -20.51 31.31 21.65
CA SER A 25 -21.88 31.78 21.45
C SER A 25 -22.15 32.18 20.00
N LYS A 26 -21.23 32.93 19.37
CA LYS A 26 -21.33 33.31 17.95
C LYS A 26 -21.30 32.08 17.04
N ALA A 27 -20.38 31.14 17.29
CA ALA A 27 -20.29 29.90 16.53
C ALA A 27 -21.58 29.09 16.64
N THR A 28 -22.12 28.88 17.85
CA THR A 28 -23.39 28.14 18.05
C THR A 28 -24.55 28.78 17.28
N LEU A 29 -24.67 30.11 17.29
CA LEU A 29 -25.72 30.81 16.55
C LEU A 29 -25.58 30.60 15.03
N LEU A 30 -24.36 30.71 14.50
CA LEU A 30 -24.06 30.44 13.09
C LEU A 30 -24.36 28.98 12.73
N GLN A 31 -23.99 28.03 13.57
CA GLN A 31 -24.28 26.61 13.36
C GLN A 31 -25.79 26.32 13.32
N LEU A 32 -26.58 26.96 14.19
CA LEU A 32 -28.04 26.83 14.18
C LEU A 32 -28.64 27.45 12.90
N ARG A 33 -28.20 28.66 12.54
CA ARG A 33 -28.62 29.33 11.31
C ARG A 33 -28.31 28.48 10.08
N GLU A 34 -27.05 28.05 9.94
CA GLU A 34 -26.63 27.22 8.81
C GLU A 34 -27.32 25.86 8.82
N GLY A 35 -27.54 25.25 9.99
CA GLY A 35 -28.35 24.03 10.11
C GLY A 35 -29.77 24.18 9.56
N ILE A 36 -30.40 25.34 9.80
CA ILE A 36 -31.73 25.67 9.26
C ILE A 36 -31.66 25.91 7.75
N VAL A 37 -30.75 26.76 7.27
CA VAL A 37 -30.58 27.07 5.85
C VAL A 37 -30.29 25.81 5.04
N ASN A 38 -29.39 24.95 5.51
CA ASN A 38 -28.98 23.72 4.83
C ASN A 38 -30.05 22.63 4.84
N ARG A 39 -31.06 22.74 5.70
CA ARG A 39 -32.17 21.79 5.74
C ARG A 39 -33.40 22.28 5.00
N TRP A 40 -33.67 23.58 4.99
CA TRP A 40 -34.95 24.13 4.52
C TRP A 40 -34.83 25.05 3.30
N VAL A 41 -33.65 25.62 3.03
CA VAL A 41 -33.45 26.58 1.93
C VAL A 41 -32.63 25.95 0.81
N ASN A 42 -31.43 25.45 1.12
CA ASN A 42 -30.51 24.83 0.17
C ASN A 42 -30.13 23.42 0.65
N PRO A 43 -30.97 22.40 0.40
CA PRO A 43 -30.68 21.05 0.85
C PRO A 43 -29.43 20.50 0.16
N VAL A 44 -28.39 20.29 0.95
CA VAL A 44 -27.12 19.72 0.48
C VAL A 44 -27.14 18.21 0.65
N GLN A 45 -26.87 17.47 -0.42
CA GLN A 45 -26.81 16.00 -0.42
C GLN A 45 -25.37 15.49 -0.42
N LYS A 46 -25.17 14.28 0.12
CA LYS A 46 -23.91 13.56 0.01
C LYS A 46 -23.90 12.79 -1.31
N HIS A 47 -22.79 12.84 -2.03
CA HIS A 47 -22.68 12.16 -3.32
C HIS A 47 -22.12 10.74 -3.14
N PRO A 48 -22.67 9.74 -3.85
CA PRO A 48 -22.22 8.36 -3.74
C PRO A 48 -20.88 8.17 -4.48
N LYS A 49 -20.19 7.09 -4.12
CA LYS A 49 -19.05 6.59 -4.89
C LYS A 49 -19.56 5.58 -5.90
N THR A 50 -19.58 5.96 -7.16
CA THR A 50 -20.00 5.14 -8.30
C THR A 50 -18.84 4.99 -9.28
N SER A 51 -19.03 4.26 -10.37
CA SER A 51 -18.02 4.03 -11.42
C SER A 51 -18.50 4.47 -12.80
N ASP A 52 -19.62 5.21 -12.88
CA ASP A 52 -20.26 5.54 -14.16
C ASP A 52 -19.41 6.54 -14.98
N LEU A 53 -18.55 7.31 -14.30
CA LEU A 53 -17.68 8.30 -14.90
C LEU A 53 -16.19 7.92 -14.77
N ILE A 54 -15.87 6.67 -14.43
CA ILE A 54 -14.46 6.25 -14.22
C ILE A 54 -13.63 6.33 -15.51
N ASP A 55 -14.23 6.08 -16.67
CA ASP A 55 -13.53 6.12 -17.96
C ASP A 55 -13.55 7.51 -18.62
N ARG A 56 -14.14 8.51 -17.95
CA ARG A 56 -14.13 9.90 -18.44
C ARG A 56 -12.72 10.49 -18.39
N PRO A 57 -12.32 11.36 -19.34
CA PRO A 57 -11.02 12.01 -19.29
C PRO A 57 -10.90 12.94 -18.08
N VAL A 58 -9.67 13.14 -17.62
CA VAL A 58 -9.32 14.20 -16.65
C VAL A 58 -9.47 15.55 -17.37
N ILE A 59 -10.29 16.43 -16.81
CA ILE A 59 -10.56 17.78 -17.35
C ILE A 59 -9.82 18.88 -16.59
N ALA A 60 -9.45 18.64 -15.33
CA ALA A 60 -8.61 19.52 -14.53
C ALA A 60 -7.87 18.72 -13.44
N GLU A 61 -6.65 19.14 -13.11
CA GLU A 61 -5.79 18.49 -12.12
C GLU A 61 -5.07 19.53 -11.25
N SER A 62 -4.99 19.24 -9.95
CA SER A 62 -4.27 20.02 -8.95
C SER A 62 -3.34 19.09 -8.18
N ILE A 63 -2.04 19.40 -8.18
CA ILE A 63 -1.01 18.67 -7.44
C ILE A 63 -0.38 19.66 -6.46
N THR A 64 -0.47 19.37 -5.16
CA THR A 64 0.08 20.24 -4.10
C THR A 64 1.03 19.46 -3.20
N PRO A 65 2.24 19.98 -2.91
CA PRO A 65 3.19 19.31 -2.02
C PRO A 65 2.61 19.05 -0.61
N LEU A 66 2.92 17.89 -0.03
CA LEU A 66 2.57 17.56 1.36
C LEU A 66 3.54 18.20 2.35
N TRP A 67 4.78 18.39 1.94
CA TRP A 67 5.89 18.86 2.76
C TRP A 67 6.26 20.28 2.32
N SER A 68 6.21 21.25 3.24
CA SER A 68 6.37 22.69 2.95
C SER A 68 7.55 23.36 3.65
N SER A 69 8.25 22.68 4.56
CA SER A 69 9.41 23.20 5.30
C SER A 69 10.42 22.08 5.57
N GLN A 70 11.70 22.46 5.69
CA GLN A 70 12.83 21.58 6.04
C GLN A 70 13.12 21.59 7.56
N ASP A 71 12.23 22.19 8.37
CA ASP A 71 12.38 22.29 9.81
C ASP A 71 11.82 21.07 10.54
N ILE A 72 12.74 20.29 11.11
CA ILE A 72 12.50 19.04 11.87
C ILE A 72 11.54 19.26 13.07
N LEU A 73 11.42 20.50 13.57
CA LEU A 73 10.53 20.86 14.68
C LEU A 73 9.04 20.91 14.28
N GLU A 74 8.73 20.92 12.98
CA GLU A 74 7.35 21.05 12.46
C GLU A 74 6.71 19.70 12.06
N ASP A 75 7.49 18.62 12.07
CA ASP A 75 7.15 17.33 11.45
C ASP A 75 5.86 16.71 11.99
N ARG A 76 5.62 16.81 13.31
CA ARG A 76 4.43 16.20 13.94
C ARG A 76 3.12 16.72 13.37
N PHE A 77 3.01 18.03 13.15
CA PHE A 77 1.78 18.62 12.62
C PHE A 77 1.63 18.40 11.11
N VAL A 78 2.75 18.27 10.39
CA VAL A 78 2.74 17.87 8.98
C VAL A 78 2.25 16.44 8.85
N LEU A 79 2.77 15.51 9.65
CA LEU A 79 2.28 14.13 9.74
C LEU A 79 0.79 14.08 10.12
N GLY A 80 0.37 14.93 11.06
CA GLY A 80 -1.02 15.10 11.44
C GLY A 80 -1.92 15.58 10.28
N LYS A 81 -1.47 16.59 9.53
CA LYS A 81 -2.13 17.06 8.29
C LYS A 81 -2.26 15.92 7.28
N ILE A 82 -1.19 15.20 7.02
CA ILE A 82 -1.17 14.08 6.05
C ILE A 82 -2.19 13.00 6.46
N GLN A 83 -2.26 12.65 7.75
CA GLN A 83 -3.29 11.75 8.27
C GLN A 83 -4.70 12.30 8.09
N ASN A 84 -4.93 13.57 8.40
CA ASN A 84 -6.25 14.20 8.23
C ASN A 84 -6.69 14.22 6.76
N LEU A 85 -5.77 14.54 5.84
CA LEU A 85 -6.00 14.44 4.39
C LEU A 85 -6.34 13.00 4.01
N ARG A 86 -5.54 12.02 4.44
CA ARG A 86 -5.79 10.59 4.16
C ARG A 86 -7.21 10.17 4.55
N VAL A 87 -7.68 10.57 5.73
CA VAL A 87 -9.04 10.26 6.23
C VAL A 87 -10.12 11.01 5.43
N ALA A 88 -9.91 12.29 5.11
CA ALA A 88 -10.88 13.08 4.34
C ALA A 88 -11.02 12.59 2.90
N LEU A 89 -9.91 12.20 2.27
CA LEU A 89 -9.88 11.67 0.90
C LEU A 89 -10.66 10.36 0.77
N GLN A 90 -10.72 9.54 1.83
CA GLN A 90 -11.61 8.36 1.84
C GLN A 90 -13.10 8.73 1.71
N GLN A 91 -13.51 9.98 1.93
CA GLN A 91 -14.89 10.43 1.71
C GLN A 91 -15.10 11.11 0.35
N ILE A 92 -14.04 11.60 -0.29
CA ILE A 92 -14.09 12.38 -1.54
C ILE A 92 -13.67 11.55 -2.76
N HIS A 93 -12.67 10.67 -2.62
CA HIS A 93 -12.17 9.88 -3.74
C HIS A 93 -13.28 9.01 -4.35
N GLY A 94 -13.52 9.22 -5.64
CA GLY A 94 -14.42 8.45 -6.47
C GLY A 94 -15.88 8.84 -6.35
N ILE A 95 -16.20 9.99 -5.78
CA ILE A 95 -17.58 10.48 -5.75
C ILE A 95 -17.96 11.02 -7.13
N GLU A 96 -19.24 10.85 -7.50
CA GLU A 96 -19.80 11.37 -8.74
C GLU A 96 -20.94 12.33 -8.43
N ILE A 97 -20.81 13.55 -8.95
CA ILE A 97 -21.76 14.64 -8.79
C ILE A 97 -22.58 14.68 -10.08
N PRO A 98 -23.91 14.49 -10.02
CA PRO A 98 -24.75 14.53 -11.21
C PRO A 98 -24.79 15.95 -11.80
N LYS A 99 -25.23 16.04 -13.05
CA LYS A 99 -25.51 17.32 -13.73
C LYS A 99 -26.33 18.25 -12.84
N ASN A 100 -25.94 19.52 -12.71
CA ASN A 100 -26.54 20.52 -11.83
C ASN A 100 -26.47 20.22 -10.32
N GLY A 101 -25.72 19.19 -9.90
CA GLY A 101 -25.53 18.84 -8.50
C GLY A 101 -24.62 19.83 -7.77
N ILE A 102 -24.86 20.01 -6.47
CA ILE A 102 -24.06 20.89 -5.61
C ILE A 102 -23.11 20.03 -4.77
N PHE A 103 -21.81 20.29 -4.87
CA PHE A 103 -20.80 19.80 -3.94
C PHE A 103 -20.83 20.63 -2.65
N SER A 104 -20.59 19.98 -1.52
CA SER A 104 -20.28 20.63 -0.25
C SER A 104 -19.21 19.83 0.46
N PHE A 105 -18.15 20.53 0.86
CA PHE A 105 -16.99 19.93 1.51
C PHE A 105 -17.41 19.24 2.81
N TRP A 106 -18.11 19.96 3.70
CA TRP A 106 -18.51 19.41 4.98
C TRP A 106 -19.67 18.42 4.90
N LYS A 107 -20.57 18.52 3.92
CA LYS A 107 -21.58 17.48 3.73
C LYS A 107 -20.97 16.15 3.32
N GLN A 108 -19.91 16.19 2.49
CA GLN A 108 -19.23 14.98 2.04
C GLN A 108 -18.35 14.37 3.14
N ILE A 109 -17.51 15.19 3.78
CA ILE A 109 -16.53 14.74 4.79
C ILE A 109 -17.19 14.51 6.16
N GLY A 110 -18.09 15.38 6.59
CA GLY A 110 -18.67 15.39 7.95
C GLY A 110 -17.71 15.91 9.03
N GLN A 111 -18.11 15.83 10.29
CA GLN A 111 -17.33 16.36 11.42
C GLN A 111 -15.96 15.66 11.57
N PRO A 112 -14.84 16.41 11.58
CA PRO A 112 -13.54 15.85 11.90
C PRO A 112 -13.45 15.54 13.41
N THR A 113 -13.38 14.27 13.78
CA THR A 113 -13.24 13.82 15.18
C THR A 113 -12.18 12.74 15.32
N GLN A 114 -11.60 12.62 16.52
CA GLN A 114 -10.62 11.56 16.83
C GLN A 114 -11.17 10.15 16.58
N HIS A 115 -12.44 9.90 16.95
CA HIS A 115 -13.10 8.62 16.69
C HIS A 115 -13.16 8.27 15.20
N ARG A 116 -13.20 9.28 14.31
CA ARG A 116 -13.18 9.08 12.85
C ARG A 116 -11.76 9.02 12.28
N GLY A 117 -10.72 8.99 13.13
CA GLY A 117 -9.33 8.86 12.72
C GLY A 117 -8.59 10.18 12.46
N TYR A 118 -9.24 11.32 12.69
CA TYR A 118 -8.59 12.64 12.59
C TYR A 118 -7.68 12.87 13.79
N VAL A 119 -6.55 13.51 13.54
CA VAL A 119 -5.53 13.84 14.54
C VAL A 119 -5.26 15.33 14.56
N THR A 120 -4.46 15.77 15.53
CA THR A 120 -4.04 17.16 15.63
C THR A 120 -3.12 17.52 14.47
N GLY A 121 -3.52 18.52 13.68
CA GLY A 121 -2.69 19.17 12.66
C GLY A 121 -2.66 20.69 12.88
N ARG A 122 -2.04 21.42 11.95
CA ARG A 122 -1.99 22.89 11.96
C ARG A 122 -3.27 23.51 11.43
N GLU A 123 -3.81 24.49 12.14
CA GLU A 123 -4.91 25.34 11.70
C GLU A 123 -4.50 26.81 11.87
N ILE A 124 -4.81 27.65 10.89
CA ILE A 124 -4.66 29.11 11.04
C ILE A 124 -5.99 29.65 11.52
N ARG A 125 -5.96 30.30 12.69
CA ARG A 125 -7.15 30.88 13.30
C ARG A 125 -6.83 32.24 13.90
N GLN A 126 -7.53 33.27 13.41
CA GLN A 126 -7.36 34.66 13.84
C GLN A 126 -5.89 35.12 13.74
N GLY A 127 -5.19 34.68 12.69
CA GLY A 127 -3.79 35.04 12.44
C GLY A 127 -2.75 34.30 13.28
N CYS A 128 -3.16 33.35 14.13
CA CYS A 128 -2.25 32.45 14.84
C CYS A 128 -2.28 31.06 14.22
N LEU A 129 -1.13 30.39 14.19
CA LEU A 129 -1.03 28.96 13.89
C LEU A 129 -1.23 28.15 15.18
N ILE A 130 -2.33 27.39 15.23
CA ILE A 130 -2.78 26.63 16.40
C ILE A 130 -2.92 25.13 16.10
N PRO A 131 -2.76 24.26 17.11
CA PRO A 131 -3.08 22.84 17.00
C PRO A 131 -4.60 22.64 16.95
N SER A 132 -5.09 21.83 16.01
CA SER A 132 -6.52 21.52 15.91
C SER A 132 -6.77 20.14 15.30
N ILE A 133 -7.84 19.47 15.74
CA ILE A 133 -8.27 18.19 15.17
C ILE A 133 -8.80 18.45 13.76
N GLY A 134 -8.27 17.75 12.76
CA GLY A 134 -8.59 18.04 11.36
C GLY A 134 -7.83 19.24 10.79
N GLY A 135 -6.81 19.75 11.49
CA GLY A 135 -5.91 20.76 10.96
C GLY A 135 -5.26 20.31 9.65
N GLY A 136 -5.12 21.25 8.71
CA GLY A 136 -4.54 21.05 7.39
C GLY A 136 -5.52 20.67 6.27
N LEU A 137 -6.81 20.49 6.59
CA LEU A 137 -7.85 20.22 5.57
C LEU A 137 -8.06 21.37 4.58
N CYS A 138 -7.65 22.60 4.91
CA CYS A 138 -7.68 23.73 3.98
C CYS A 138 -6.85 23.48 2.70
N GLN A 139 -5.83 22.63 2.76
CA GLN A 139 -5.07 22.23 1.56
C GLN A 139 -5.98 21.53 0.53
N LEU A 140 -6.91 20.69 1.00
CA LEU A 140 -7.86 19.99 0.15
C LEU A 140 -8.97 20.91 -0.38
N SER A 141 -9.50 21.82 0.44
CA SER A 141 -10.50 22.79 -0.03
C SER A 141 -9.91 23.77 -1.05
N ASN A 142 -8.67 24.24 -0.84
CA ASN A 142 -7.97 25.07 -1.83
C ASN A 142 -7.80 24.35 -3.17
N ALA A 143 -7.38 23.08 -3.16
CA ALA A 143 -7.24 22.28 -4.37
C ALA A 143 -8.59 22.11 -5.09
N LEU A 144 -9.66 21.76 -4.36
CA LEU A 144 -11.01 21.62 -4.93
C LEU A 144 -11.53 22.93 -5.51
N TYR A 145 -11.29 24.05 -4.83
CA TYR A 145 -11.71 25.37 -5.29
C TYR A 145 -10.95 25.82 -6.54
N SER A 146 -9.63 25.64 -6.59
CA SER A 146 -8.83 25.94 -7.78
C SER A 146 -9.31 25.14 -9.00
N LEU A 147 -9.65 23.86 -8.82
CA LEU A 147 -10.27 23.06 -9.90
C LEU A 147 -11.65 23.56 -10.29
N ALA A 148 -12.47 23.95 -9.33
CA ALA A 148 -13.80 24.50 -9.57
C ALA A 148 -13.73 25.81 -10.40
N LEU A 149 -12.78 26.69 -10.10
CA LEU A 149 -12.54 27.91 -10.90
C LEU A 149 -12.12 27.62 -12.34
N ASN A 150 -11.30 26.58 -12.54
CA ASN A 150 -10.77 26.21 -13.85
C ASN A 150 -11.70 25.29 -14.66
N THR A 151 -12.90 25.02 -14.15
CA THR A 151 -13.91 24.19 -14.82
C THR A 151 -15.25 24.92 -14.86
N GLU A 152 -16.20 24.43 -15.67
CA GLU A 152 -17.53 25.01 -15.75
C GLU A 152 -18.38 24.71 -14.50
N THR A 153 -18.00 25.28 -13.36
CA THR A 153 -18.74 25.22 -12.11
C THR A 153 -19.14 26.60 -11.64
N GLU A 154 -20.25 26.67 -10.90
CA GLU A 154 -20.72 27.89 -10.26
C GLU A 154 -20.37 27.83 -8.77
N ILE A 155 -19.58 28.80 -8.28
CA ILE A 155 -19.21 28.86 -6.87
C ILE A 155 -20.41 29.38 -6.06
N ILE A 156 -20.93 28.53 -5.16
CA ILE A 156 -22.10 28.81 -4.31
C ILE A 156 -21.67 29.40 -2.96
N GLU A 157 -20.57 28.90 -2.39
CA GLU A 157 -20.02 29.36 -1.12
C GLU A 157 -18.50 29.25 -1.14
N ARG A 158 -17.82 30.35 -0.81
CA ARG A 158 -16.37 30.42 -0.62
C ARG A 158 -16.04 31.49 0.43
N HIS A 159 -15.09 31.17 1.29
CA HIS A 159 -14.55 32.07 2.30
C HIS A 159 -13.04 32.17 2.13
N ALA A 160 -12.48 33.39 2.22
CA ALA A 160 -11.03 33.60 2.20
C ALA A 160 -10.42 33.32 3.58
N HIS A 161 -9.14 32.92 3.63
CA HIS A 161 -8.39 32.87 4.87
C HIS A 161 -8.21 34.27 5.45
N THR A 162 -8.09 34.36 6.77
CA THR A 162 -7.88 35.64 7.46
C THR A 162 -6.49 36.23 7.24
N GLN A 163 -5.54 35.43 6.73
CA GLN A 163 -4.17 35.83 6.42
C GLN A 163 -3.70 35.12 5.14
N ILE A 164 -2.88 35.82 4.36
CA ILE A 164 -2.24 35.31 3.15
C ILE A 164 -0.84 34.82 3.55
N ILE A 165 -0.57 33.54 3.33
CA ILE A 165 0.76 32.97 3.53
C ILE A 165 1.55 33.18 2.23
N PRO A 166 2.79 33.68 2.29
CA PRO A 166 3.64 33.78 1.10
C PRO A 166 3.78 32.44 0.36
N GLY A 167 3.63 32.45 -0.96
CA GLY A 167 3.65 31.25 -1.81
C GLY A 167 2.40 30.36 -1.73
N SER A 168 1.34 30.80 -1.06
CA SER A 168 0.06 30.07 -1.02
C SER A 168 -0.91 30.51 -2.12
N LEU A 169 -1.88 29.64 -2.44
CA LEU A 169 -2.96 29.96 -3.38
C LEU A 169 -3.76 31.22 -3.01
N ALA A 170 -3.69 31.67 -1.75
CA ALA A 170 -4.34 32.90 -1.29
C ALA A 170 -3.78 34.16 -1.96
N GLU A 171 -2.51 34.16 -2.40
CA GLU A 171 -1.91 35.30 -3.11
C GLU A 171 -2.61 35.61 -4.45
N SER A 172 -3.20 34.58 -5.06
CA SER A 172 -3.97 34.70 -6.30
C SER A 172 -5.49 34.70 -6.08
N GLY A 173 -5.94 34.81 -4.82
CA GLY A 173 -7.37 34.72 -4.46
C GLY A 173 -7.98 33.33 -4.68
N GLN A 174 -7.15 32.31 -4.89
CA GLN A 174 -7.55 30.92 -5.15
C GLN A 174 -7.63 30.08 -3.86
N ASP A 175 -7.76 30.72 -2.71
CA ASP A 175 -7.93 30.03 -1.43
C ASP A 175 -9.41 29.91 -1.03
N ALA A 176 -9.72 28.81 -0.34
CA ALA A 176 -11.00 28.52 0.26
C ALA A 176 -10.77 27.95 1.66
N THR A 177 -11.04 28.74 2.70
CA THR A 177 -11.01 28.27 4.09
C THR A 177 -12.27 27.49 4.42
N VAL A 178 -12.15 26.52 5.33
CA VAL A 178 -13.25 25.67 5.80
C VAL A 178 -13.19 25.51 7.30
N PHE A 179 -14.34 25.65 7.97
CA PHE A 179 -14.46 25.48 9.42
C PHE A 179 -15.77 24.75 9.75
N TRP A 180 -15.64 23.60 10.42
CA TRP A 180 -16.79 22.77 10.74
C TRP A 180 -17.75 23.49 11.72
N ASN A 181 -19.05 23.64 11.43
CA ASN A 181 -19.82 23.27 10.22
C ASN A 181 -20.54 24.45 9.58
N TYR A 182 -20.01 25.68 9.74
CA TYR A 182 -20.65 26.90 9.25
C TYR A 182 -19.81 27.72 8.26
N VAL A 183 -18.59 27.27 7.95
CA VAL A 183 -17.75 27.82 6.87
C VAL A 183 -17.42 26.66 5.93
N ASP A 184 -18.04 26.65 4.75
CA ASP A 184 -18.00 25.54 3.80
C ASP A 184 -17.46 25.99 2.43
N LEU A 185 -17.06 25.02 1.62
CA LEU A 185 -16.79 25.22 0.19
C LEU A 185 -17.91 24.52 -0.58
N ARG A 186 -18.66 25.29 -1.36
CA ARG A 186 -19.74 24.78 -2.20
C ARG A 186 -19.64 25.27 -3.63
N PHE A 187 -19.80 24.36 -4.56
CA PHE A 187 -19.89 24.68 -5.98
C PHE A 187 -20.91 23.77 -6.65
N LYS A 188 -21.59 24.29 -7.66
CA LYS A 188 -22.55 23.56 -8.49
C LYS A 188 -21.88 23.19 -9.80
N VAL A 189 -21.95 21.92 -10.17
CA VAL A 189 -21.40 21.43 -11.44
C VAL A 189 -22.44 21.60 -12.55
N ARG A 190 -22.05 22.12 -13.72
CA ARG A 190 -22.97 22.22 -14.86
C ARG A 190 -23.22 20.87 -15.52
N GLU A 191 -22.16 20.10 -15.73
CA GLU A 191 -22.20 18.73 -16.24
C GLU A 191 -21.79 17.72 -15.15
N ALA A 192 -22.15 16.46 -15.35
CA ALA A 192 -21.80 15.40 -14.39
C ALA A 192 -20.27 15.26 -14.27
N LEU A 193 -19.80 15.15 -13.02
CA LEU A 193 -18.39 15.24 -12.67
C LEU A 193 -18.00 14.17 -11.64
N ARG A 194 -16.86 13.52 -11.86
CA ARG A 194 -16.21 12.65 -10.88
C ARG A 194 -15.02 13.36 -10.23
N ILE A 195 -14.91 13.23 -8.92
CA ILE A 195 -13.72 13.71 -8.17
C ILE A 195 -12.84 12.51 -7.81
N GLU A 196 -11.60 12.51 -8.30
CA GLU A 196 -10.56 11.58 -7.87
C GLU A 196 -9.54 12.34 -7.01
N ALA A 197 -9.32 11.89 -5.79
CA ALA A 197 -8.40 12.56 -4.87
C ALA A 197 -7.60 11.54 -4.07
N PHE A 198 -6.27 11.64 -4.06
CA PHE A 198 -5.38 10.67 -3.42
C PHE A 198 -4.06 11.33 -3.00
N LEU A 199 -3.27 10.63 -2.19
CA LEU A 199 -1.95 11.06 -1.77
C LEU A 199 -0.90 10.19 -2.45
N THR A 200 0.12 10.81 -3.05
CA THR A 200 1.40 10.16 -3.32
C THR A 200 2.26 10.21 -2.04
N SER A 201 3.53 9.80 -2.10
CA SER A 201 4.46 9.97 -0.97
C SER A 201 4.73 11.45 -0.63
N ASP A 202 4.58 12.33 -1.61
CA ASP A 202 5.05 13.71 -1.58
C ASP A 202 3.99 14.76 -1.88
N ALA A 203 2.85 14.39 -2.46
CA ALA A 203 1.82 15.33 -2.92
C ALA A 203 0.38 14.86 -2.64
N LEU A 204 -0.51 15.85 -2.46
CA LEU A 204 -1.95 15.70 -2.60
C LEU A 204 -2.30 15.93 -4.08
N VAL A 205 -2.93 14.93 -4.70
CA VAL A 205 -3.43 15.00 -6.07
C VAL A 205 -4.95 15.01 -6.05
N VAL A 206 -5.56 15.99 -6.72
CA VAL A 206 -7.01 16.10 -6.92
C VAL A 206 -7.29 16.28 -8.41
N ARG A 207 -8.25 15.53 -8.94
CA ARG A 207 -8.64 15.52 -10.35
C ARG A 207 -10.14 15.60 -10.50
N PHE A 208 -10.56 16.38 -11.48
CA PHE A 208 -11.92 16.39 -11.99
C PHE A 208 -11.96 15.58 -13.29
N LYS A 209 -12.86 14.60 -13.37
CA LYS A 209 -13.13 13.81 -14.58
C LYS A 209 -14.55 14.04 -15.05
N GLY A 210 -14.72 14.29 -16.34
CA GLY A 210 -16.00 14.70 -16.89
C GLY A 210 -15.98 14.78 -18.41
N GLN A 211 -16.99 15.41 -18.99
CA GLN A 211 -16.99 15.70 -20.41
C GLN A 211 -15.91 16.76 -20.70
N LYS A 212 -15.01 16.47 -21.65
CA LYS A 212 -14.01 17.43 -22.11
C LYS A 212 -14.75 18.62 -22.73
N ILE A 213 -14.55 19.79 -22.16
CA ILE A 213 -15.05 21.04 -22.72
C ILE A 213 -13.84 21.70 -23.39
N GLU A 214 -14.00 22.14 -24.63
CA GLU A 214 -13.00 23.00 -25.28
C GLU A 214 -12.97 24.32 -24.50
N THR A 215 -11.96 24.49 -23.65
CA THR A 215 -11.78 25.72 -22.90
C THR A 215 -11.42 26.84 -23.86
N VAL A 216 -12.36 27.79 -24.06
CA VAL A 216 -12.00 29.13 -24.51
C VAL A 216 -11.16 29.75 -23.39
N PRO A 217 -9.97 30.29 -23.65
CA PRO A 217 -9.18 30.98 -22.64
C PRO A 217 -10.01 32.14 -22.10
N GLN A 218 -10.49 32.04 -20.85
CA GLN A 218 -10.97 33.22 -20.15
C GLN A 218 -9.75 34.09 -19.89
N ALA A 219 -9.83 35.34 -20.35
CA ALA A 219 -8.82 36.35 -20.07
C ALA A 219 -8.58 36.38 -18.56
N ILE A 220 -7.31 36.23 -18.18
CA ILE A 220 -6.83 36.46 -16.83
C ILE A 220 -7.20 37.90 -16.51
N THR A 221 -8.25 38.11 -15.74
CA THR A 221 -8.52 39.42 -15.15
C THR A 221 -7.31 39.75 -14.31
N GLU A 222 -6.69 40.90 -14.56
CA GLU A 222 -5.51 41.37 -13.84
C GLU A 222 -5.69 41.17 -12.33
N PRO A 223 -4.63 40.72 -11.61
CA PRO A 223 -4.71 40.54 -10.17
C PRO A 223 -5.15 41.87 -9.54
N GLN A 224 -6.32 41.87 -8.89
CA GLN A 224 -6.67 42.96 -8.00
C GLN A 224 -5.53 43.06 -6.97
N GLN A 225 -4.95 44.25 -6.83
CA GLN A 225 -3.92 44.52 -5.84
C GLN A 225 -4.49 44.22 -4.45
N VAL A 226 -4.14 43.07 -3.88
CA VAL A 226 -4.45 42.74 -2.49
C VAL A 226 -3.30 43.21 -1.63
N VAL A 227 -3.63 44.04 -0.64
CA VAL A 227 -2.70 44.59 0.33
C VAL A 227 -2.02 43.44 1.08
N SER A 228 -0.70 43.30 0.89
CA SER A 228 0.15 42.39 1.65
C SER A 228 0.25 42.90 3.08
N PHE A 229 -0.30 42.15 4.04
CA PHE A 229 0.04 42.33 5.46
C PHE A 229 1.22 41.42 5.77
N THR A 230 2.40 42.01 5.91
CA THR A 230 3.68 41.36 6.20
C THR A 230 3.86 41.06 7.70
N ASP A 231 2.79 40.84 8.45
CA ASP A 231 2.93 40.50 9.87
C ASP A 231 3.37 39.03 10.00
N PRO A 232 4.45 38.73 10.75
CA PRO A 232 4.89 37.37 10.97
C PRO A 232 3.78 36.58 11.69
N ILE A 233 3.40 35.42 11.13
CA ILE A 233 2.40 34.55 11.74
C ILE A 233 2.89 34.13 13.13
N HIS A 234 2.15 34.49 14.17
CA HIS A 234 2.47 34.09 15.52
C HIS A 234 2.23 32.58 15.69
N GLN A 235 3.29 31.82 15.98
CA GLN A 235 3.19 30.39 16.29
C GLN A 235 3.08 30.18 17.81
N CYS A 236 2.14 29.34 18.25
CA CYS A 236 1.87 29.14 19.69
C CYS A 236 2.94 28.31 20.44
N ASP A 237 3.85 27.67 19.70
CA ASP A 237 5.01 26.93 20.20
C ASP A 237 6.25 27.82 20.38
N THR A 238 6.41 28.88 19.58
CA THR A 238 7.56 29.79 19.65
C THR A 238 7.31 31.03 20.50
N CYS A 239 6.06 31.35 20.84
CA CYS A 239 5.74 32.56 21.62
C CYS A 239 6.16 32.48 23.11
N ASN A 240 6.50 31.30 23.62
CA ASN A 240 6.92 31.03 25.01
C ASN A 240 5.96 31.56 26.12
N VAL A 241 4.73 31.92 25.76
CA VAL A 241 3.70 32.41 26.69
C VAL A 241 2.99 31.22 27.33
N THR A 242 3.60 30.64 28.37
CA THR A 242 3.09 29.44 29.05
C THR A 242 1.72 29.61 29.73
N ALA A 243 1.34 30.85 30.06
CA ALA A 243 0.02 31.18 30.62
C ALA A 243 -1.10 31.27 29.57
N CYS A 244 -0.78 31.23 28.28
CA CYS A 244 -1.77 31.24 27.20
C CYS A 244 -2.46 29.87 27.14
N ILE A 245 -3.80 29.86 27.11
CA ILE A 245 -4.60 28.61 26.96
C ILE A 245 -4.33 27.86 25.64
N ARG A 246 -3.63 28.49 24.69
CA ARG A 246 -3.25 27.92 23.39
C ARG A 246 -1.79 27.43 23.34
N HIS A 247 -1.02 27.60 24.42
CA HIS A 247 0.39 27.19 24.48
C HIS A 247 0.53 25.66 24.52
N ILE A 248 1.55 25.14 23.82
CA ILE A 248 1.91 23.72 23.82
C ILE A 248 3.35 23.60 24.36
N PRO A 249 3.61 22.74 25.37
CA PRO A 249 4.96 22.51 25.86
C PRO A 249 5.88 21.91 24.79
N LEU A 250 7.09 22.45 24.66
CA LEU A 250 8.11 22.00 23.69
C LEU A 250 8.52 20.52 23.88
N THR A 251 8.41 19.97 25.09
CA THR A 251 8.67 18.55 25.40
C THR A 251 7.76 17.58 24.66
N ASP A 252 6.56 17.99 24.24
CA ASP A 252 5.64 17.16 23.45
C ASP A 252 5.94 17.22 21.93
N LEU A 253 6.67 18.25 21.48
CA LEU A 253 7.09 18.46 20.09
C LEU A 253 8.36 17.66 19.75
N LEU A 254 9.30 17.53 20.69
CA LEU A 254 10.59 16.84 20.48
C LEU A 254 10.51 15.30 20.38
N GLN A 255 9.30 14.71 20.44
CA GLN A 255 9.11 13.26 20.37
C GLN A 255 8.87 12.71 18.95
N SER A 256 8.74 13.54 17.91
CA SER A 256 8.53 13.03 16.54
C SER A 256 9.84 12.66 15.87
N LEU A 257 10.22 11.39 16.02
CA LEU A 257 11.25 10.78 15.20
C LEU A 257 10.60 9.62 14.46
N GLU A 258 10.71 9.69 13.14
CA GLU A 258 10.22 8.76 12.12
C GLU A 258 10.22 7.29 12.56
N ARG A 259 9.12 6.59 12.26
CA ARG A 259 8.91 5.18 12.64
C ARG A 259 8.64 4.33 11.41
N THR A 260 9.29 3.17 11.32
CA THR A 260 8.98 2.17 10.30
C THR A 260 7.99 1.14 10.83
N ALA A 261 7.01 0.76 10.01
CA ALA A 261 6.13 -0.37 10.27
C ALA A 261 6.45 -1.55 9.32
N TYR A 262 6.71 -2.71 9.89
CA TYR A 262 6.92 -3.96 9.17
C TYR A 262 5.63 -4.79 9.20
N LEU A 263 5.00 -4.94 8.03
CA LEU A 263 3.72 -5.62 7.85
C LEU A 263 3.95 -6.96 7.15
N VAL A 264 4.04 -8.04 7.94
CA VAL A 264 4.44 -9.36 7.45
C VAL A 264 3.38 -10.43 7.69
N ASP A 265 3.43 -11.52 6.93
CA ASP A 265 2.59 -12.71 7.11
C ASP A 265 3.45 -13.98 7.25
N GLU A 266 3.60 -14.73 6.15
CA GLU A 266 4.39 -15.96 6.08
C GLU A 266 5.86 -15.72 6.38
N TYR A 267 6.49 -16.60 7.16
CA TYR A 267 7.90 -16.45 7.52
C TYR A 267 8.84 -16.79 6.36
N TRP A 268 9.78 -15.88 6.09
CA TRP A 268 10.91 -16.09 5.18
C TRP A 268 12.20 -15.69 5.90
N PRO A 269 13.20 -16.58 6.03
CA PRO A 269 14.46 -16.27 6.72
C PRO A 269 15.26 -15.14 6.05
N GLU A 270 15.15 -14.99 4.73
CA GLU A 270 15.80 -13.91 3.98
C GLU A 270 15.23 -12.55 4.37
N PHE A 271 13.90 -12.44 4.45
CA PHE A 271 13.22 -11.22 4.87
C PHE A 271 13.39 -10.95 6.36
N ASP A 272 13.39 -11.98 7.21
CA ASP A 272 13.66 -11.81 8.64
C ASP A 272 15.06 -11.25 8.85
N ARG A 273 16.09 -11.81 8.18
CA ARG A 273 17.45 -11.27 8.21
C ARG A 273 17.51 -9.81 7.75
N TYR A 274 16.88 -9.49 6.62
CA TYR A 274 16.80 -8.13 6.10
C TYR A 274 16.14 -7.17 7.11
N ILE A 275 15.01 -7.56 7.70
CA ILE A 275 14.32 -6.75 8.69
C ILE A 275 15.19 -6.54 9.94
N GLN A 276 15.85 -7.59 10.44
CA GLN A 276 16.70 -7.46 11.63
C GLN A 276 17.89 -6.50 11.42
N THR A 277 18.42 -6.40 10.20
CA THR A 277 19.53 -5.49 9.89
C THR A 277 19.11 -4.04 9.69
N HIS A 278 17.84 -3.77 9.38
CA HIS A 278 17.33 -2.42 9.10
C HIS A 278 16.45 -1.85 10.22
N ARG A 279 15.92 -2.69 11.12
CA ARG A 279 15.00 -2.25 12.17
C ARG A 279 15.69 -1.46 13.29
N THR A 280 15.02 -0.41 13.73
CA THR A 280 15.36 0.36 14.92
C THR A 280 14.55 -0.12 16.13
N ASN A 281 14.94 0.33 17.33
CA ASN A 281 14.22 0.02 18.56
C ASN A 281 12.87 0.74 18.69
N ARG A 282 12.52 1.62 17.75
CA ARG A 282 11.25 2.36 17.71
C ARG A 282 10.21 1.73 16.81
N ASP A 283 10.63 0.81 15.95
CA ASP A 283 9.78 0.30 14.88
C ASP A 283 8.65 -0.58 15.40
N LEU A 284 7.65 -0.70 14.54
CA LEU A 284 6.47 -1.52 14.75
C LEU A 284 6.58 -2.79 13.90
N LEU A 285 6.31 -3.95 14.50
CA LEU A 285 6.18 -5.22 13.80
C LEU A 285 4.75 -5.74 13.90
N ALA A 286 4.07 -5.90 12.76
CA ALA A 286 2.75 -6.50 12.67
C ALA A 286 2.84 -7.94 12.17
N LEU A 287 2.34 -8.87 12.99
CA LEU A 287 2.42 -10.32 12.76
C LEU A 287 1.02 -10.97 12.70
N PRO A 288 0.85 -12.08 11.98
CA PRO A 288 -0.38 -12.85 12.03
C PRO A 288 -0.56 -13.48 13.41
N LEU A 289 0.53 -14.04 13.95
CA LEU A 289 0.66 -14.60 15.30
C LEU A 289 2.16 -14.69 15.67
N GLN A 290 2.49 -14.76 16.96
CA GLN A 290 3.87 -14.93 17.42
C GLN A 290 4.31 -16.41 17.30
N GLY A 291 4.80 -16.83 16.14
CA GLY A 291 5.05 -18.26 15.86
C GLY A 291 5.98 -18.96 16.83
N GLN A 292 7.02 -18.27 17.33
CA GLN A 292 7.95 -18.82 18.32
C GLN A 292 7.25 -19.24 19.63
N ARG A 293 6.25 -18.45 20.07
CA ARG A 293 5.45 -18.75 21.26
C ARG A 293 4.53 -19.97 21.07
N TRP A 294 4.07 -20.21 19.85
CA TRP A 294 3.10 -21.26 19.51
C TRP A 294 3.71 -22.45 18.75
N ARG A 295 5.05 -22.53 18.67
CA ARG A 295 5.79 -23.54 17.89
C ARG A 295 5.29 -23.66 16.44
N LYS A 296 5.06 -22.52 15.79
CA LYS A 296 4.63 -22.41 14.39
C LYS A 296 5.78 -21.83 13.55
N SER A 297 6.50 -22.71 12.86
CA SER A 297 7.64 -22.36 12.01
C SER A 297 7.27 -21.40 10.87
N ASN A 298 6.05 -21.53 10.34
CA ASN A 298 5.53 -20.67 9.27
C ASN A 298 5.24 -19.22 9.71
N TYR A 299 5.37 -18.89 11.00
CA TYR A 299 5.26 -17.54 11.57
C TYR A 299 6.42 -17.23 12.53
N ALA A 300 7.58 -17.84 12.34
CA ALA A 300 8.72 -17.78 13.27
C ALA A 300 9.54 -16.47 13.19
N TRP A 301 8.89 -15.34 12.87
CA TRP A 301 9.51 -14.02 12.82
C TRP A 301 10.19 -13.64 14.13
N ASN A 302 11.39 -13.06 14.03
CA ASN A 302 12.10 -12.54 15.19
C ASN A 302 11.52 -11.19 15.60
N SER A 303 10.87 -11.15 16.76
CA SER A 303 10.24 -9.93 17.29
C SER A 303 11.12 -9.15 18.26
N ASN A 304 12.37 -9.56 18.48
CA ASN A 304 13.24 -8.92 19.46
C ASN A 304 13.75 -7.56 18.95
N GLY A 305 13.70 -6.56 19.83
CA GLY A 305 14.19 -5.21 19.52
C GLY A 305 13.19 -4.32 18.80
N PHE A 306 11.92 -4.70 18.67
CA PHE A 306 10.84 -3.79 18.26
C PHE A 306 10.21 -3.10 19.46
N GLN A 307 9.83 -1.82 19.31
CA GLN A 307 9.10 -1.10 20.36
C GLN A 307 7.70 -1.66 20.54
N GLN A 308 7.06 -1.98 19.41
CA GLN A 308 5.65 -2.37 19.38
C GLN A 308 5.47 -3.60 18.50
N ILE A 309 4.89 -4.64 19.09
CA ILE A 309 4.54 -5.87 18.38
C ILE A 309 3.02 -5.98 18.37
N GLN A 310 2.44 -6.07 17.19
CA GLN A 310 1.01 -6.18 16.99
C GLN A 310 0.69 -7.54 16.38
N THR A 311 -0.40 -8.19 16.82
CA THR A 311 -0.78 -9.52 16.28
C THR A 311 -2.22 -9.60 15.79
N ALA A 312 -2.47 -10.34 14.73
CA ALA A 312 -3.81 -10.65 14.21
C ALA A 312 -4.30 -12.06 14.62
N THR A 313 -3.87 -12.54 15.81
CA THR A 313 -3.95 -13.95 16.21
C THR A 313 -5.34 -14.59 16.03
N ILE A 314 -6.42 -13.92 16.46
CA ILE A 314 -7.79 -14.44 16.34
C ILE A 314 -8.18 -14.64 14.88
N MET A 315 -7.86 -13.67 14.02
CA MET A 315 -8.13 -13.77 12.59
C MET A 315 -7.30 -14.91 11.99
N THR A 316 -6.02 -15.03 12.34
CA THR A 316 -5.13 -16.07 11.83
C THR A 316 -5.57 -17.48 12.23
N LEU A 317 -6.07 -17.66 13.46
CA LEU A 317 -6.66 -18.93 13.89
C LEU A 317 -7.92 -19.27 13.10
N ARG A 318 -8.82 -18.30 12.90
CA ARG A 318 -10.02 -18.47 12.05
C ARG A 318 -9.64 -18.83 10.62
N ARG A 319 -8.66 -18.12 10.04
CA ARG A 319 -8.07 -18.41 8.72
C ARG A 319 -7.63 -19.88 8.66
N SER A 320 -6.81 -20.33 9.62
CA SER A 320 -6.33 -21.71 9.68
C SER A 320 -7.46 -22.75 9.73
N LEU A 321 -8.51 -22.52 10.53
CA LEU A 321 -9.66 -23.42 10.62
C LEU A 321 -10.47 -23.46 9.33
N THR A 322 -10.73 -22.30 8.72
CA THR A 322 -11.50 -22.21 7.46
C THR A 322 -10.76 -22.87 6.30
N SER A 323 -9.43 -22.71 6.21
CA SER A 323 -8.62 -23.29 5.14
C SER A 323 -8.61 -24.82 5.12
N ARG A 324 -8.93 -25.48 6.24
CA ARG A 324 -9.04 -26.95 6.31
C ARG A 324 -10.32 -27.49 5.65
N LYS A 325 -11.34 -26.66 5.50
CA LYS A 325 -12.66 -27.04 4.95
C LYS A 325 -12.81 -26.72 3.46
N ILE A 326 -11.82 -26.07 2.86
CA ILE A 326 -11.85 -25.61 1.48
C ILE A 326 -11.11 -26.61 0.61
N ALA A 327 -11.57 -26.76 -0.64
CA ALA A 327 -10.87 -27.55 -1.65
C ALA A 327 -9.37 -27.27 -1.66
N THR A 328 -8.59 -28.31 -1.93
CA THR A 328 -7.12 -28.23 -1.96
C THR A 328 -6.63 -27.24 -3.01
N GLN A 329 -7.39 -27.04 -4.09
CA GLN A 329 -7.11 -26.12 -5.20
C GLN A 329 -8.37 -25.52 -5.83
N GLY A 330 -8.20 -24.61 -6.80
CA GLY A 330 -9.29 -24.01 -7.56
C GLY A 330 -9.65 -22.57 -7.18
N LYS A 331 -10.55 -21.97 -7.97
CA LYS A 331 -11.03 -20.58 -7.83
C LYS A 331 -11.59 -20.26 -6.45
N SER A 332 -12.28 -21.22 -5.81
CA SER A 332 -12.85 -21.03 -4.46
C SER A 332 -11.77 -20.81 -3.40
N ARG A 333 -10.66 -21.55 -3.48
CA ARG A 333 -9.50 -21.38 -2.61
C ARG A 333 -8.83 -20.03 -2.82
N GLN A 334 -8.60 -19.64 -4.07
CA GLN A 334 -8.01 -18.33 -4.40
C GLN A 334 -8.86 -17.17 -3.86
N LYS A 335 -10.18 -17.21 -4.07
CA LYS A 335 -11.10 -16.19 -3.55
C LYS A 335 -11.03 -16.09 -2.02
N GLN A 336 -10.90 -17.22 -1.32
CA GLN A 336 -10.74 -17.19 0.14
C GLN A 336 -9.38 -16.62 0.56
N LEU A 337 -8.29 -16.95 -0.14
CA LEU A 337 -6.97 -16.39 0.15
C LEU A 337 -6.99 -14.87 0.04
N LEU A 338 -7.49 -14.32 -1.07
CA LEU A 338 -7.63 -12.88 -1.26
C LEU A 338 -8.49 -12.22 -0.17
N LYS A 339 -9.58 -12.87 0.24
CA LYS A 339 -10.42 -12.40 1.34
C LYS A 339 -9.69 -12.40 2.69
N ASN A 340 -8.80 -13.35 2.92
CA ASN A 340 -8.00 -13.40 4.14
C ASN A 340 -6.90 -12.33 4.12
N ASP A 341 -6.28 -12.11 2.96
CA ASP A 341 -5.25 -11.09 2.76
C ASP A 341 -5.83 -9.69 2.98
N GLN A 342 -7.01 -9.41 2.40
CA GLN A 342 -7.73 -8.15 2.64
C GLN A 342 -8.05 -7.93 4.13
N LYS A 343 -8.54 -8.96 4.82
CA LYS A 343 -8.81 -8.84 6.27
C LYS A 343 -7.55 -8.62 7.08
N LEU A 344 -6.43 -9.20 6.67
CA LEU A 344 -5.15 -9.00 7.36
C LEU A 344 -4.66 -7.58 7.16
N SER A 345 -4.75 -7.05 5.93
CA SER A 345 -4.39 -5.67 5.63
C SER A 345 -5.26 -4.68 6.39
N GLU A 346 -6.58 -4.91 6.49
CA GLU A 346 -7.49 -4.07 7.28
C GLU A 346 -7.08 -4.01 8.76
N ILE A 347 -6.76 -5.17 9.37
CA ILE A 347 -6.32 -5.25 10.78
C ILE A 347 -4.99 -4.53 10.99
N TYR A 348 -4.05 -4.67 10.06
CA TYR A 348 -2.75 -3.99 10.14
C TYR A 348 -2.90 -2.48 9.93
N ALA A 349 -3.66 -2.07 8.92
CA ALA A 349 -3.92 -0.68 8.60
C ALA A 349 -4.59 0.08 9.75
N ALA A 350 -5.57 -0.54 10.42
CA ALA A 350 -6.26 0.03 11.57
C ALA A 350 -5.35 0.36 12.76
N ARG A 351 -4.11 -0.18 12.76
CA ARG A 351 -3.14 0.00 13.83
C ARG A 351 -1.90 0.77 13.39
N LEU A 352 -1.88 1.25 12.15
CA LEU A 352 -0.87 2.20 11.68
C LEU A 352 -1.17 3.57 12.27
N THR A 353 -0.23 4.06 13.06
CA THR A 353 -0.29 5.41 13.62
C THR A 353 0.20 6.45 12.59
N TYR A 354 -0.08 7.72 12.82
CA TYR A 354 0.23 8.79 11.86
C TYR A 354 1.73 9.14 11.79
N ASP A 355 2.48 8.77 12.83
CA ASP A 355 3.94 8.87 12.95
C ASP A 355 4.68 7.74 12.21
N VAL A 356 3.97 6.73 11.70
CA VAL A 356 4.52 5.78 10.73
C VAL A 356 4.61 6.46 9.37
N ASN A 357 5.82 6.86 8.97
CA ASN A 357 6.10 7.51 7.69
C ASN A 357 6.69 6.54 6.65
N HIS A 358 7.27 5.43 7.09
CA HIS A 358 7.78 4.36 6.22
C HIS A 358 7.14 3.01 6.53
N ILE A 359 6.79 2.25 5.49
CA ILE A 359 6.20 0.92 5.61
C ILE A 359 7.03 -0.09 4.83
N VAL A 360 7.39 -1.21 5.46
CA VAL A 360 7.90 -2.40 4.75
C VAL A 360 6.80 -3.44 4.76
N VAL A 361 6.29 -3.82 3.59
CA VAL A 361 5.07 -4.64 3.47
C VAL A 361 5.26 -5.87 2.60
N MET A 362 4.67 -7.00 3.01
CA MET A 362 4.58 -8.18 2.16
C MET A 362 3.62 -7.97 0.99
N GLN A 363 4.06 -8.38 -0.21
CA GLN A 363 3.40 -8.11 -1.48
C GLN A 363 1.90 -8.43 -1.52
N HIS A 364 1.42 -9.53 -0.93
CA HIS A 364 0.00 -9.91 -0.99
C HIS A 364 -0.93 -8.95 -0.22
N LEU A 365 -0.41 -8.15 0.71
CA LEU A 365 -1.19 -7.12 1.44
C LEU A 365 -1.24 -5.79 0.69
N LEU A 366 -0.28 -5.58 -0.21
CA LEU A 366 -0.03 -4.32 -0.91
C LEU A 366 -1.25 -3.78 -1.67
N PRO A 367 -1.95 -4.53 -2.54
CA PRO A 367 -3.03 -3.97 -3.35
C PRO A 367 -4.21 -3.48 -2.49
N PHE A 368 -4.46 -4.11 -1.35
CA PHE A 368 -5.53 -3.70 -0.44
C PHE A 368 -5.17 -2.40 0.30
N LEU A 369 -3.96 -2.32 0.85
CA LEU A 369 -3.45 -1.10 1.49
C LEU A 369 -3.38 0.09 0.53
N TRP A 370 -3.00 -0.17 -0.72
CA TRP A 370 -2.97 0.84 -1.79
C TRP A 370 -4.37 1.37 -2.07
N ARG A 371 -5.33 0.48 -2.40
CA ARG A 371 -6.70 0.86 -2.77
C ARG A 371 -7.45 1.59 -1.65
N GLU A 372 -7.17 1.24 -0.40
CA GLU A 372 -7.80 1.88 0.77
C GLU A 372 -7.10 3.20 1.18
N GLY A 373 -6.03 3.58 0.48
CA GLY A 373 -5.29 4.82 0.70
C GLY A 373 -4.38 4.80 1.93
N HIS A 374 -4.11 3.63 2.50
CA HIS A 374 -3.29 3.49 3.70
C HIS A 374 -1.81 3.77 3.45
N LEU A 375 -1.33 3.72 2.21
CA LEU A 375 0.05 4.05 1.85
C LEU A 375 0.26 5.53 1.49
N GLY A 376 -0.81 6.27 1.25
CA GLY A 376 -0.73 7.67 0.80
C GLY A 376 -0.04 8.56 1.83
N GLY A 377 0.93 9.37 1.40
CA GLY A 377 1.76 10.21 2.27
C GLY A 377 2.80 9.44 3.11
N ARG A 378 3.07 8.17 2.77
CA ARG A 378 4.13 7.34 3.36
C ARG A 378 5.05 6.84 2.24
N SER A 379 6.33 6.70 2.53
CA SER A 379 7.21 5.89 1.70
C SER A 379 7.00 4.41 2.03
N PHE A 380 7.27 3.52 1.08
CA PHE A 380 7.15 2.09 1.36
C PHE A 380 8.04 1.23 0.47
N ASP A 381 8.51 0.15 1.07
CA ASP A 381 9.29 -0.92 0.47
C ASP A 381 8.47 -2.23 0.47
N VAL A 382 8.65 -3.07 -0.54
CA VAL A 382 7.84 -4.29 -0.72
C VAL A 382 8.70 -5.55 -0.64
N LEU A 383 8.35 -6.44 0.29
CA LEU A 383 8.88 -7.80 0.35
C LEU A 383 8.15 -8.65 -0.71
N MET A 384 8.82 -8.86 -1.85
CA MET A 384 8.26 -9.54 -3.01
C MET A 384 8.33 -11.06 -2.84
N THR A 385 7.16 -11.69 -2.70
CA THR A 385 7.01 -13.14 -2.50
C THR A 385 6.64 -13.88 -3.78
N ARG A 386 6.27 -13.17 -4.86
CA ARG A 386 5.89 -13.72 -6.15
C ARG A 386 6.02 -12.72 -7.29
N LEU A 387 5.92 -13.20 -8.54
CA LEU A 387 5.69 -12.32 -9.68
C LEU A 387 4.43 -11.46 -9.48
N PRO A 388 4.39 -10.23 -10.03
CA PRO A 388 3.17 -9.43 -10.08
C PRO A 388 2.00 -10.25 -10.66
N LEU A 389 0.79 -10.04 -10.14
CA LEU A 389 -0.39 -10.85 -10.48
C LEU A 389 -0.65 -10.87 -12.00
N SER A 390 -0.47 -9.73 -12.68
CA SER A 390 -0.62 -9.59 -14.13
C SER A 390 0.36 -10.50 -14.89
N VAL A 391 1.64 -10.41 -14.55
CA VAL A 391 2.73 -11.22 -15.13
C VAL A 391 2.52 -12.70 -14.85
N LEU A 392 2.10 -13.04 -13.63
CA LEU A 392 1.82 -14.41 -13.23
C LEU A 392 0.64 -15.00 -14.02
N GLN A 393 -0.44 -14.23 -14.21
CA GLN A 393 -1.57 -14.66 -15.03
C GLN A 393 -1.18 -14.88 -16.48
N GLU A 394 -0.47 -13.93 -17.09
CA GLU A 394 0.00 -14.05 -18.47
C GLU A 394 0.85 -15.31 -18.67
N ARG A 395 1.75 -15.60 -17.71
CA ARG A 395 2.56 -16.82 -17.74
C ARG A 395 1.70 -18.09 -17.67
N LEU A 396 0.74 -18.13 -16.75
CA LEU A 396 -0.14 -19.28 -16.60
C LEU A 396 -1.08 -19.47 -17.81
N ASP A 397 -1.51 -18.39 -18.45
CA ASP A 397 -2.30 -18.43 -19.69
C ASP A 397 -1.47 -19.01 -20.83
N ARG A 398 -0.20 -18.61 -20.99
CA ARG A 398 0.73 -19.22 -21.97
C ARG A 398 0.94 -20.71 -21.70
N ALA A 399 1.18 -21.09 -20.46
CA ALA A 399 1.32 -22.50 -20.08
C ALA A 399 0.03 -23.29 -20.37
N HIS A 400 -1.14 -22.70 -20.12
CA HIS A 400 -2.42 -23.32 -20.41
C HIS A 400 -2.67 -23.49 -21.91
N CYS A 401 -2.21 -22.57 -22.76
CA CYS A 401 -2.26 -22.75 -24.21
C CYS A 401 -1.46 -23.98 -24.67
N ASN A 402 -0.33 -24.27 -24.02
CA ASN A 402 0.48 -25.46 -24.32
C ASN A 402 -0.15 -26.74 -23.76
N HIS A 403 -0.87 -26.65 -22.64
CA HIS A 403 -1.57 -27.76 -22.00
C HIS A 403 -3.04 -27.45 -21.70
N PRO A 404 -3.91 -27.37 -22.74
CA PRO A 404 -5.32 -27.02 -22.56
C PRO A 404 -6.09 -28.00 -21.68
N GLN A 405 -5.62 -29.25 -21.58
CA GLN A 405 -6.17 -30.30 -20.74
C GLN A 405 -5.95 -30.08 -19.23
N SER A 406 -5.05 -29.19 -18.83
CA SER A 406 -4.72 -29.00 -17.43
C SER A 406 -5.84 -28.32 -16.66
N SER A 407 -6.27 -28.95 -15.56
CA SER A 407 -7.29 -28.39 -14.67
C SER A 407 -6.73 -27.32 -13.72
N THR A 408 -5.40 -27.24 -13.56
CA THR A 408 -4.76 -26.38 -12.55
C THR A 408 -4.01 -25.18 -13.14
N LEU A 409 -3.76 -25.14 -14.44
CA LEU A 409 -3.19 -23.96 -15.12
C LEU A 409 -4.22 -22.84 -15.29
N GLY A 410 -5.51 -23.19 -15.37
CA GLY A 410 -6.68 -22.30 -15.50
C GLY A 410 -7.24 -21.73 -14.19
N ASP A 411 -6.73 -22.17 -13.03
CA ASP A 411 -7.40 -21.94 -11.74
C ASP A 411 -7.13 -20.56 -11.11
N PHE A 412 -6.03 -19.91 -11.49
CA PHE A 412 -5.56 -18.65 -10.92
C PHE A 412 -5.93 -17.45 -11.79
N ARG A 413 -7.05 -16.78 -11.50
CA ARG A 413 -7.42 -15.50 -12.12
C ARG A 413 -8.10 -14.58 -11.10
N THR A 414 -7.67 -13.33 -11.08
CA THR A 414 -8.12 -12.29 -10.14
C THR A 414 -8.83 -11.17 -10.91
N ASN A 415 -9.68 -10.40 -10.21
CA ASN A 415 -10.32 -9.20 -10.75
C ASN A 415 -9.27 -8.19 -11.28
N PRO A 416 -9.43 -7.64 -12.50
CA PRO A 416 -8.62 -6.55 -13.06
C PRO A 416 -8.29 -5.41 -12.10
N GLU A 417 -9.23 -4.98 -11.25
CA GLU A 417 -8.99 -3.91 -10.27
C GLU A 417 -7.84 -4.22 -9.31
N LEU A 418 -7.71 -5.47 -8.88
CA LEU A 418 -6.64 -5.87 -7.96
C LEU A 418 -5.30 -6.01 -8.69
N LEU A 419 -5.33 -6.40 -9.97
CA LEU A 419 -4.13 -6.45 -10.82
C LEU A 419 -3.54 -5.05 -10.98
N GLU A 420 -4.40 -4.09 -11.30
CA GLU A 420 -4.02 -2.69 -11.47
C GLU A 420 -3.54 -2.08 -10.15
N ALA A 421 -4.26 -2.32 -9.04
CA ALA A 421 -3.87 -1.84 -7.73
C ALA A 421 -2.49 -2.38 -7.29
N GLU A 422 -2.21 -3.67 -7.51
CA GLU A 422 -0.89 -4.22 -7.20
C GLU A 422 0.19 -3.61 -8.10
N TRP A 423 -0.08 -3.53 -9.41
CA TRP A 423 0.89 -2.99 -10.37
C TRP A 423 1.27 -1.54 -10.06
N GLN A 424 0.27 -0.68 -9.85
CA GLN A 424 0.48 0.72 -9.47
C GLN A 424 1.26 0.84 -8.16
N ALA A 425 0.90 0.06 -7.15
CA ALA A 425 1.59 0.08 -5.87
C ALA A 425 3.06 -0.34 -6.00
N LEU A 426 3.36 -1.37 -6.80
CA LEU A 426 4.74 -1.78 -7.08
C LEU A 426 5.55 -0.70 -7.82
N GLN A 427 4.91 0.01 -8.76
CA GLN A 427 5.55 1.14 -9.45
C GLN A 427 5.78 2.33 -8.51
N SER A 428 4.94 2.54 -7.50
CA SER A 428 5.11 3.59 -6.50
C SER A 428 6.03 3.23 -5.34
N ALA A 429 6.32 1.93 -5.14
CA ALA A 429 7.26 1.49 -4.11
C ALA A 429 8.65 2.11 -4.31
N GLN A 430 9.32 2.44 -3.20
CA GLN A 430 10.68 2.97 -3.21
C GLN A 430 11.67 1.85 -3.55
N ARG A 431 11.56 0.71 -2.85
CA ARG A 431 12.36 -0.49 -3.14
C ARG A 431 11.52 -1.76 -3.17
N LEU A 432 11.99 -2.75 -3.91
CA LEU A 432 11.47 -4.11 -3.92
C LEU A 432 12.54 -5.04 -3.38
N ILE A 433 12.20 -5.93 -2.44
CA ILE A 433 13.16 -6.81 -1.78
C ILE A 433 12.78 -8.25 -2.08
N THR A 434 13.72 -9.02 -2.62
CA THR A 434 13.49 -10.42 -2.96
C THR A 434 14.80 -11.19 -3.03
N PRO A 435 14.82 -12.48 -2.64
CA PRO A 435 15.91 -13.37 -3.01
C PRO A 435 15.77 -13.94 -4.44
N HIS A 436 14.62 -13.74 -5.08
CA HIS A 436 14.30 -14.36 -6.36
C HIS A 436 14.83 -13.55 -7.54
N THR A 437 15.85 -14.08 -8.21
CA THR A 437 16.52 -13.46 -9.39
C THR A 437 15.55 -13.07 -10.51
N GLU A 438 14.58 -13.91 -10.87
CA GLU A 438 13.61 -13.56 -11.93
C GLU A 438 12.74 -12.36 -11.55
N ILE A 439 12.27 -12.29 -10.29
CA ILE A 439 11.50 -11.14 -9.79
C ILE A 439 12.38 -9.89 -9.82
N ALA A 440 13.65 -10.01 -9.43
CA ALA A 440 14.58 -8.89 -9.44
C ALA A 440 14.84 -8.31 -10.83
N LYS A 441 14.84 -9.16 -11.86
CA LYS A 441 14.99 -8.73 -13.27
C LYS A 441 13.83 -7.86 -13.78
N LEU A 442 12.64 -7.95 -13.16
CA LEU A 442 11.48 -7.12 -13.57
C LEU A 442 11.65 -5.65 -13.20
N PHE A 443 12.36 -5.36 -12.10
CA PHE A 443 12.53 -4.01 -11.57
C PHE A 443 13.99 -3.74 -11.18
N PRO A 444 14.93 -3.76 -12.15
CA PRO A 444 16.37 -3.80 -11.86
C PRO A 444 16.86 -2.55 -11.11
N LYS A 445 16.22 -1.40 -11.31
CA LYS A 445 16.60 -0.12 -10.67
C LYS A 445 16.09 0.02 -9.23
N LYS A 446 15.12 -0.79 -8.81
CA LYS A 446 14.45 -0.70 -7.49
C LYS A 446 14.68 -1.91 -6.62
N THR A 447 15.22 -3.00 -7.18
CA THR A 447 15.31 -4.26 -6.47
C THR A 447 16.57 -4.36 -5.62
N ILE A 448 16.40 -4.72 -4.35
CA ILE A 448 17.45 -5.28 -3.50
C ILE A 448 17.36 -6.81 -3.63
N LEU A 449 18.33 -7.40 -4.31
CA LEU A 449 18.47 -8.85 -4.39
C LEU A 449 19.11 -9.37 -3.10
N LEU A 450 18.44 -10.32 -2.44
CA LEU A 450 18.92 -11.00 -1.24
C LEU A 450 19.52 -12.36 -1.60
N ASP A 451 20.43 -12.86 -0.76
CA ASP A 451 20.89 -14.24 -0.86
C ASP A 451 19.84 -15.20 -0.29
N TRP A 452 19.60 -16.30 -1.01
CA TRP A 452 18.79 -17.41 -0.51
C TRP A 452 19.40 -18.02 0.76
N SER A 453 18.56 -18.29 1.76
CA SER A 453 18.98 -18.95 2.98
C SER A 453 18.94 -20.47 2.81
N LEU A 454 20.10 -21.10 2.82
CA LEU A 454 20.22 -22.56 2.88
C LEU A 454 19.97 -23.06 4.31
N PRO A 455 19.26 -24.18 4.50
CA PRO A 455 19.11 -24.79 5.81
C PRO A 455 20.47 -25.37 6.28
N ASN A 456 20.74 -25.29 7.58
CA ASN A 456 21.93 -25.89 8.17
C ASN A 456 21.71 -27.39 8.38
N ILE A 457 22.29 -28.23 7.52
CA ILE A 457 22.11 -29.68 7.50
C ILE A 457 23.46 -30.34 7.25
N GLU A 458 23.73 -31.46 7.91
CA GLU A 458 24.91 -32.29 7.62
C GLU A 458 24.77 -32.94 6.24
N ALA A 459 25.78 -32.74 5.39
CA ALA A 459 25.81 -33.33 4.06
C ALA A 459 25.87 -34.86 4.16
N SER A 460 25.03 -35.55 3.38
CA SER A 460 25.10 -37.01 3.27
C SER A 460 26.14 -37.39 2.21
N SER A 461 26.97 -38.39 2.52
CA SER A 461 27.97 -38.93 1.58
C SER A 461 27.39 -39.94 0.58
N GLU A 462 26.20 -40.49 0.85
CA GLU A 462 25.58 -41.52 0.01
C GLU A 462 24.59 -40.89 -0.97
N ARG A 463 24.95 -40.93 -2.25
CA ARG A 463 24.08 -40.51 -3.37
C ARG A 463 23.41 -41.74 -3.97
N GLY A 464 22.10 -41.73 -4.08
CA GLY A 464 21.40 -42.74 -4.87
C GLY A 464 21.25 -42.29 -6.33
N ASN A 465 20.40 -42.98 -7.08
CA ASN A 465 20.23 -42.82 -8.53
C ASN A 465 18.82 -42.34 -8.94
N VAL A 466 17.96 -42.02 -7.97
CA VAL A 466 16.56 -41.67 -8.23
C VAL A 466 16.41 -40.18 -8.53
N ILE A 467 15.57 -39.85 -9.51
CA ILE A 467 15.22 -38.47 -9.85
C ILE A 467 13.98 -38.05 -9.05
N LEU A 468 14.10 -36.97 -8.27
CA LEU A 468 13.01 -36.43 -7.46
C LEU A 468 12.28 -35.29 -8.19
N PHE A 469 10.95 -35.39 -8.24
CA PHE A 469 10.06 -34.26 -8.54
C PHE A 469 9.51 -33.69 -7.22
N PRO A 470 10.01 -32.54 -6.75
CA PRO A 470 9.78 -32.06 -5.39
C PRO A 470 8.50 -31.23 -5.26
N ALA A 471 7.41 -31.63 -5.90
CA ALA A 471 6.15 -30.90 -5.88
C ALA A 471 4.94 -31.81 -6.09
N SER A 472 3.78 -31.37 -5.61
CA SER A 472 2.51 -31.96 -6.03
C SER A 472 2.40 -31.95 -7.56
N THR A 473 1.79 -33.00 -8.13
CA THR A 473 1.64 -33.13 -9.59
C THR A 473 0.68 -32.05 -10.10
N LEU A 474 1.27 -30.98 -10.63
CA LEU A 474 0.61 -29.75 -11.06
C LEU A 474 1.26 -29.24 -12.33
N GLY A 475 0.44 -28.76 -13.27
CA GLY A 475 0.90 -28.20 -14.53
C GLY A 475 1.82 -27.00 -14.31
N ARG A 476 1.47 -26.09 -13.39
CA ARG A 476 2.35 -24.95 -13.05
C ARG A 476 3.68 -25.33 -12.40
N LYS A 477 3.84 -26.58 -11.95
CA LYS A 477 5.10 -27.13 -11.42
C LYS A 477 5.92 -27.87 -12.49
N GLY A 478 5.46 -27.89 -13.74
CA GLY A 478 6.17 -28.53 -14.84
C GLY A 478 5.90 -30.03 -14.96
N ALA A 479 4.78 -30.51 -14.41
CA ALA A 479 4.48 -31.94 -14.38
C ALA A 479 4.29 -32.54 -15.78
N TYR A 480 3.79 -31.76 -16.75
CA TYR A 480 3.60 -32.23 -18.11
C TYR A 480 4.95 -32.41 -18.83
N GLU A 481 5.81 -31.41 -18.73
CA GLU A 481 7.15 -31.38 -19.33
C GLU A 481 8.00 -32.53 -18.77
N LEU A 482 8.03 -32.70 -17.44
CA LEU A 482 8.79 -33.77 -16.84
C LEU A 482 8.23 -35.16 -17.20
N ARG A 483 6.91 -35.31 -17.31
CA ARG A 483 6.30 -36.58 -17.73
C ARG A 483 6.69 -36.95 -19.15
N GLU A 484 6.70 -35.99 -20.06
CA GLU A 484 7.11 -36.21 -21.45
C GLU A 484 8.56 -36.71 -21.52
N VAL A 485 9.49 -35.98 -20.91
CA VAL A 485 10.90 -36.37 -20.86
C VAL A 485 11.10 -37.71 -20.15
N ALA A 486 10.35 -37.97 -19.07
CA ALA A 486 10.44 -39.23 -18.35
C ALA A 486 9.99 -40.44 -19.16
N LYS A 487 9.01 -40.29 -20.05
CA LYS A 487 8.60 -41.35 -20.98
C LYS A 487 9.66 -41.61 -22.04
N GLU A 488 10.21 -40.54 -22.62
CA GLU A 488 11.21 -40.66 -23.68
C GLU A 488 12.52 -41.28 -23.20
N LEU A 489 12.93 -40.99 -21.97
CA LEU A 489 14.20 -41.46 -21.40
C LEU A 489 14.03 -42.67 -20.46
N ASP A 490 12.83 -43.27 -20.36
CA ASP A 490 12.48 -44.37 -19.42
C ASP A 490 12.94 -44.10 -17.97
N LEU A 491 12.67 -42.89 -17.47
CA LEU A 491 13.12 -42.45 -16.15
C LEU A 491 12.30 -43.07 -15.01
N GLN A 492 12.98 -43.34 -13.89
CA GLN A 492 12.34 -43.63 -12.62
C GLN A 492 12.25 -42.35 -11.77
N LEU A 493 11.02 -41.96 -11.44
CA LEU A 493 10.75 -40.75 -10.66
C LEU A 493 10.30 -41.08 -9.23
N LYS A 494 10.76 -40.27 -8.28
CA LYS A 494 10.18 -40.16 -6.95
C LYS A 494 9.37 -38.87 -6.87
N LEU A 495 8.12 -38.96 -6.44
CA LEU A 495 7.16 -37.85 -6.42
C LEU A 495 6.84 -37.45 -4.97
N LEU A 496 6.75 -36.14 -4.73
CA LEU A 496 6.24 -35.57 -3.48
C LEU A 496 4.84 -34.99 -3.66
N GLY A 497 4.10 -34.85 -2.56
CA GLY A 497 2.79 -34.19 -2.58
C GLY A 497 1.68 -35.01 -3.24
N THR A 498 0.62 -34.31 -3.66
CA THR A 498 -0.64 -34.92 -4.14
C THR A 498 -0.78 -34.84 -5.65
N GLU A 499 -1.55 -35.75 -6.25
CA GLU A 499 -1.86 -35.73 -7.69
C GLU A 499 -3.11 -34.90 -7.97
N LEU A 500 -2.96 -33.84 -8.77
CA LEU A 500 -4.01 -32.83 -8.95
C LEU A 500 -4.35 -32.55 -10.42
N GLU A 501 -3.60 -33.14 -11.36
CA GLU A 501 -3.87 -33.12 -12.81
C GLU A 501 -4.74 -34.31 -13.30
N GLY A 502 -5.35 -35.06 -12.38
CA GLY A 502 -6.24 -36.18 -12.69
C GLY A 502 -5.67 -37.55 -12.33
N GLU A 503 -6.55 -38.54 -12.30
CA GLU A 503 -6.19 -39.94 -12.04
C GLU A 503 -5.31 -40.50 -13.17
N ASN A 504 -4.32 -41.32 -12.83
CA ASN A 504 -3.39 -41.94 -13.78
C ASN A 504 -2.54 -40.94 -14.60
N PHE A 505 -2.33 -39.71 -14.11
CA PHE A 505 -1.52 -38.71 -14.81
C PHE A 505 -0.15 -39.24 -15.26
N TRP A 506 0.51 -40.03 -14.41
CA TRP A 506 1.84 -40.60 -14.65
C TRP A 506 1.84 -41.94 -15.40
N ALA A 507 0.73 -42.34 -16.03
CA ALA A 507 0.66 -43.59 -16.79
C ALA A 507 1.77 -43.67 -17.85
N GLY A 508 2.54 -44.77 -17.81
CA GLY A 508 3.71 -44.99 -18.66
C GLY A 508 5.04 -44.48 -18.11
N VAL A 509 5.08 -43.95 -16.88
CA VAL A 509 6.32 -43.56 -16.18
C VAL A 509 6.48 -44.39 -14.91
N LYS A 510 7.69 -44.85 -14.60
CA LYS A 510 8.00 -45.58 -13.37
C LYS A 510 8.05 -44.59 -12.21
N VAL A 511 6.98 -44.53 -11.40
CA VAL A 511 6.87 -43.58 -10.29
C VAL A 511 6.79 -44.26 -8.93
N SER A 512 7.46 -43.68 -7.94
CA SER A 512 7.32 -44.00 -6.51
C SER A 512 6.94 -42.74 -5.74
N ARG A 513 6.29 -42.88 -4.58
CA ARG A 513 5.91 -41.73 -3.74
C ARG A 513 6.70 -41.72 -2.45
N ALA A 514 7.03 -40.52 -1.97
CA ALA A 514 7.77 -40.35 -0.72
C ALA A 514 7.21 -39.20 0.13
N GLN A 515 7.61 -39.17 1.40
CA GLN A 515 7.32 -38.06 2.30
C GLN A 515 8.28 -36.89 2.06
N LEU A 516 7.87 -35.67 2.45
CA LEU A 516 8.59 -34.42 2.16
C LEU A 516 10.07 -34.38 2.57
N ASN A 517 10.49 -35.20 3.54
CA ASN A 517 11.85 -35.19 4.08
C ASN A 517 12.71 -36.37 3.59
N ALA A 518 12.19 -37.21 2.69
CA ALA A 518 12.87 -38.40 2.21
C ALA A 518 13.78 -38.09 1.02
N LEU A 519 14.94 -37.48 1.29
CA LEU A 519 16.00 -37.24 0.30
C LEU A 519 17.05 -38.36 0.27
N SER A 520 16.98 -39.32 1.20
CA SER A 520 17.80 -40.54 1.18
C SER A 520 17.54 -41.30 -0.13
N ASP A 521 18.59 -41.63 -0.89
CA ASP A 521 18.62 -42.25 -2.23
C ASP A 521 18.42 -41.32 -3.46
N VAL A 522 18.22 -40.02 -3.25
CA VAL A 522 18.00 -39.09 -4.36
C VAL A 522 19.34 -38.71 -4.98
N GLY A 523 19.47 -38.93 -6.29
CA GLY A 523 20.65 -38.55 -7.06
C GLY A 523 20.53 -37.18 -7.73
N LEU A 524 19.30 -36.78 -8.08
CA LEU A 524 19.00 -35.56 -8.82
C LEU A 524 17.63 -35.02 -8.42
N VAL A 525 17.50 -33.71 -8.27
CA VAL A 525 16.20 -33.03 -8.12
C VAL A 525 15.88 -32.24 -9.38
N VAL A 526 14.69 -32.44 -9.93
CA VAL A 526 14.25 -31.78 -11.16
C VAL A 526 12.93 -31.05 -10.95
N LEU A 527 12.90 -29.75 -11.22
CA LEU A 527 11.69 -28.92 -11.14
C LEU A 527 11.61 -27.93 -12.32
N PRO A 528 10.99 -28.32 -13.45
CA PRO A 528 10.82 -27.46 -14.63
C PRO A 528 9.56 -26.59 -14.49
N ALA A 529 9.42 -25.88 -13.37
CA ALA A 529 8.20 -25.16 -13.02
C ALA A 529 7.93 -23.96 -13.95
N TYR A 530 6.64 -23.63 -14.10
CA TYR A 530 6.22 -22.30 -14.55
C TYR A 530 6.16 -21.31 -13.38
N VAL A 531 5.88 -21.82 -12.18
CA VAL A 531 5.68 -21.02 -10.97
C VAL A 531 6.31 -21.69 -9.75
N GLU A 532 7.44 -21.17 -9.26
CA GLU A 532 8.03 -21.55 -7.99
C GLU A 532 8.76 -20.37 -7.34
N HIS A 533 8.05 -19.56 -6.56
CA HIS A 533 8.66 -18.38 -5.96
C HIS A 533 9.37 -18.68 -4.63
N ASN A 534 9.09 -19.83 -3.99
CA ASN A 534 9.64 -20.18 -2.69
C ASN A 534 10.21 -21.62 -2.70
N PRO A 535 11.33 -21.85 -3.40
CA PRO A 535 11.88 -23.18 -3.71
C PRO A 535 12.56 -23.86 -2.51
N ARG A 536 11.93 -23.94 -1.34
CA ARG A 536 12.52 -24.47 -0.10
C ARG A 536 13.04 -25.90 -0.23
N LEU A 537 12.35 -26.76 -0.97
CA LEU A 537 12.80 -28.13 -1.21
C LEU A 537 14.02 -28.21 -2.12
N LEU A 538 14.16 -27.28 -3.08
CA LEU A 538 15.39 -27.20 -3.90
C LEU A 538 16.55 -26.68 -3.06
N LEU A 539 16.34 -25.65 -2.23
CA LEU A 539 17.36 -25.14 -1.30
C LEU A 539 17.81 -26.21 -0.30
N GLN A 540 16.88 -27.06 0.15
CA GLN A 540 17.22 -28.22 0.97
C GLN A 540 18.08 -29.21 0.20
N ALA A 541 17.72 -29.57 -1.04
CA ALA A 541 18.53 -30.46 -1.87
C ALA A 541 19.95 -29.92 -2.12
N ILE A 542 20.07 -28.61 -2.38
CA ILE A 542 21.35 -27.92 -2.55
C ILE A 542 22.19 -28.00 -1.26
N ALA A 543 21.58 -27.82 -0.09
CA ALA A 543 22.27 -27.98 1.19
C ALA A 543 22.77 -29.42 1.41
N TYR A 544 22.05 -30.43 0.91
CA TYR A 544 22.50 -31.83 0.85
C TYR A 544 23.53 -32.11 -0.25
N GLN A 545 23.95 -31.11 -1.03
CA GLN A 545 24.82 -31.25 -2.20
C GLN A 545 24.27 -32.20 -3.27
N ILE A 546 22.94 -32.29 -3.36
CA ILE A 546 22.24 -32.99 -4.45
C ILE A 546 22.10 -32.00 -5.61
N PRO A 547 22.57 -32.36 -6.82
CA PRO A 547 22.40 -31.53 -8.01
C PRO A 547 20.93 -31.22 -8.29
N VAL A 548 20.67 -29.99 -8.73
CA VAL A 548 19.31 -29.51 -9.04
C VAL A 548 19.24 -29.03 -10.48
N ILE A 549 18.26 -29.52 -11.24
CA ILE A 549 17.84 -28.92 -12.51
C ILE A 549 16.53 -28.18 -12.25
N ALA A 550 16.53 -26.86 -12.48
CA ALA A 550 15.38 -26.03 -12.19
C ALA A 550 15.13 -25.00 -13.29
N SER A 551 13.86 -24.74 -13.59
CA SER A 551 13.48 -23.64 -14.47
C SER A 551 13.93 -22.27 -13.92
N THR A 552 14.15 -21.29 -14.78
CA THR A 552 14.37 -19.88 -14.38
C THR A 552 13.24 -19.33 -13.49
N ALA A 553 12.02 -19.89 -13.59
CA ALA A 553 10.89 -19.56 -12.74
C ALA A 553 11.06 -19.93 -11.25
N CYS A 554 12.14 -20.64 -10.89
CA CYS A 554 12.51 -20.96 -9.51
C CYS A 554 13.39 -19.88 -8.86
N GLY A 555 13.98 -18.97 -9.65
CA GLY A 555 14.78 -17.87 -9.13
C GLY A 555 16.13 -18.25 -8.51
N LEU A 556 16.73 -19.35 -8.99
CA LEU A 556 17.93 -19.96 -8.41
C LEU A 556 19.18 -19.85 -9.32
N GLU A 557 19.16 -19.07 -10.40
CA GLU A 557 20.22 -19.06 -11.42
C GLU A 557 21.62 -18.76 -10.88
N GLN A 558 21.73 -18.05 -9.74
CA GLN A 558 23.00 -17.69 -9.11
C GLN A 558 23.42 -18.64 -7.99
N VAL A 559 22.60 -19.65 -7.67
CA VAL A 559 22.88 -20.58 -6.56
C VAL A 559 23.77 -21.72 -7.05
N PRO A 560 24.94 -21.97 -6.43
CA PRO A 560 25.80 -23.08 -6.80
C PRO A 560 25.09 -24.43 -6.72
N GLY A 561 25.40 -25.33 -7.66
CA GLY A 561 24.77 -26.66 -7.73
C GLY A 561 23.42 -26.70 -8.47
N VAL A 562 23.01 -25.58 -9.07
CA VAL A 562 21.78 -25.49 -9.87
C VAL A 562 22.11 -25.35 -11.36
N THR A 563 21.58 -26.26 -12.17
CA THR A 563 21.48 -26.13 -13.62
C THR A 563 20.16 -25.45 -13.95
N SER A 564 20.21 -24.19 -14.40
CA SER A 564 19.01 -23.46 -14.78
C SER A 564 18.63 -23.71 -16.23
N ILE A 565 17.36 -23.97 -16.49
CA ILE A 565 16.78 -24.12 -17.82
C ILE A 565 15.67 -23.08 -18.06
N PRO A 566 15.43 -22.62 -19.30
CA PRO A 566 14.29 -21.75 -19.60
C PRO A 566 12.96 -22.41 -19.24
N THR A 567 12.02 -21.58 -18.81
CA THR A 567 10.68 -22.04 -18.43
C THR A 567 9.93 -22.60 -19.65
N GLY A 568 9.46 -23.85 -19.56
CA GLY A 568 8.72 -24.53 -20.62
C GLY A 568 9.57 -25.10 -21.77
N ASP A 569 10.91 -25.05 -21.67
CA ASP A 569 11.81 -25.61 -22.70
C ASP A 569 12.10 -27.09 -22.43
N ILE A 570 11.34 -27.97 -23.08
CA ILE A 570 11.45 -29.43 -22.95
C ILE A 570 12.79 -29.94 -23.52
N SER A 571 13.29 -29.32 -24.59
CA SER A 571 14.55 -29.73 -25.22
C SER A 571 15.74 -29.50 -24.29
N GLN A 572 15.82 -28.33 -23.65
CA GLN A 572 16.87 -28.05 -22.67
C GLN A 572 16.71 -28.86 -21.38
N LEU A 573 15.47 -29.12 -20.94
CA LEU A 573 15.22 -30.03 -19.82
C LEU A 573 15.79 -31.42 -20.11
N LYS A 574 15.47 -31.97 -21.29
CA LYS A 574 15.95 -33.29 -21.74
C LYS A 574 17.47 -33.32 -21.80
N GLN A 575 18.09 -32.34 -22.44
CA GLN A 575 19.55 -32.25 -22.55
C GLN A 575 20.23 -32.18 -21.17
N ALA A 576 19.68 -31.40 -20.24
CA ALA A 576 20.22 -31.29 -18.89
C ALA A 576 20.14 -32.62 -18.13
N ILE A 577 19.03 -33.37 -18.25
CA ILE A 577 18.88 -34.69 -17.62
C ILE A 577 19.82 -35.71 -18.26
N GLN A 578 19.93 -35.75 -19.59
CA GLN A 578 20.84 -36.66 -20.31
C GLN A 578 22.31 -36.42 -19.93
N SER A 579 22.71 -35.14 -19.86
CA SER A 579 24.05 -34.74 -19.41
C SER A 579 24.35 -35.25 -18.00
N PHE A 580 23.39 -35.13 -17.07
CA PHE A 580 23.53 -35.67 -15.73
C PHE A 580 23.65 -37.20 -15.71
N MET A 581 22.87 -37.90 -16.53
CA MET A 581 22.88 -39.37 -16.62
C MET A 581 24.12 -39.93 -17.36
N GLY A 582 24.97 -39.07 -17.93
CA GLY A 582 26.10 -39.49 -18.76
C GLY A 582 25.69 -40.09 -20.11
N ILE A 583 24.47 -39.80 -20.58
CA ILE A 583 23.97 -40.21 -21.89
C ILE A 583 24.46 -39.17 -22.90
N ILE A 584 25.66 -39.38 -23.45
CA ILE A 584 26.21 -38.54 -24.53
C ILE A 584 25.41 -38.83 -25.81
N LEU A 585 25.01 -37.76 -26.52
CA LEU A 585 24.33 -37.81 -27.83
C LEU A 585 25.17 -38.51 -28.90
#